data_AF-R0CRD9-F1
#
_entry.id   AF-R0CRD9-F1
#
_cell.length_a   1.000
_cell.length_b   1.000
_cell.length_c   1.000
_cell.angle_alpha   90.00
_cell.angle_beta   90.00
_cell.angle_gamma   90.00
#
_symmetry.space_group_name_H-M   'P 1'
#
loop_
_entity.id
_entity.type
_entity.pdbx_description
1 polymer ?
#
loop_
_entity_poly.entity_id
_entity_poly.type
_entity_poly.pdbx_seq_one_letter_code
_entity_poly.pdbx_strand_id
1 'polypeptide(L)'
;MWDLTLRHRNSALRAAGAVVAALLLQSCATAGDGYGAIEADKAKQLEDARAQARAPFQVGNLATREVRPATLRDSGQPDAISYLRHVDFRFDGGVGFLVDQLALRMVPRAPGDPVWLDDVSSYTLQPVSGSVRVTAESMAALFNTVVFARGPGQDPPLRGFSFALDDGTLDMRAEMHRRGAWVPIELRGPLVLRDPQTIVFHPNVVKVRGQDAGALMGAAHIELADLLPVSTPAVQLTGSEIVMQVPKLFPPPALELKLSAIRVTRDGLLMQIGDGNPQMPPLANAADAQRPYILFRGGDIRFMRSMPMNARIDIVVADPAKPFVFNLYRYRDQLVAGSLRFSPDGGIRVLMPSFDTLAAAKAAKATAIAKAGKPALQLAKRTAP
;
A
#
# COMPACT_ATOMS: atom_id res chain seq x y z
N MET A 1 35.98 -45.64 92.36
CA MET A 1 36.33 -45.15 93.71
C MET A 1 35.47 -43.92 93.93
N TRP A 2 34.37 -44.10 94.69
CA TRP A 2 33.66 -43.13 95.54
C TRP A 2 33.26 -41.76 94.95
N ASP A 3 32.10 -41.17 95.20
CA ASP A 3 30.77 -41.52 95.69
C ASP A 3 29.98 -40.18 95.69
N LEU A 4 28.64 -40.22 95.78
CA LEU A 4 27.72 -39.11 96.10
C LEU A 4 27.61 -37.95 95.05
N THR A 5 26.45 -37.40 94.70
CA THR A 5 25.17 -37.33 95.43
C THR A 5 24.01 -37.02 94.47
N LEU A 6 22.91 -37.77 94.60
CA LEU A 6 21.55 -37.36 94.22
C LEU A 6 20.96 -36.42 95.29
N ARG A 7 20.21 -35.39 94.87
CA ARG A 7 18.89 -34.95 95.43
C ARG A 7 18.39 -33.73 94.64
N HIS A 8 17.28 -33.87 93.89
CA HIS A 8 15.93 -33.30 94.17
C HIS A 8 15.85 -31.76 94.07
N ARG A 9 14.88 -31.09 93.44
CA ARG A 9 13.56 -31.45 92.87
C ARG A 9 13.05 -30.19 92.12
N ASN A 10 12.30 -30.41 91.04
CA ASN A 10 11.23 -29.56 90.48
C ASN A 10 11.45 -28.06 90.19
N SER A 11 11.51 -27.73 88.89
CA SER A 11 10.52 -26.83 88.26
C SER A 11 10.45 -27.08 86.76
N ALA A 12 9.48 -27.92 86.39
CA ALA A 12 8.99 -28.01 85.02
C ALA A 12 8.19 -26.74 84.67
N LEU A 13 8.07 -26.50 83.36
CA LEU A 13 7.38 -25.40 82.69
C LEU A 13 8.09 -24.05 82.71
N ARG A 14 8.86 -23.77 81.65
CA ARG A 14 8.83 -22.54 80.83
C ARG A 14 10.13 -22.38 80.03
N ALA A 15 10.34 -23.21 78.99
CA ALA A 15 11.37 -22.92 77.98
C ALA A 15 11.14 -23.61 76.62
N ALA A 16 9.95 -24.14 76.35
CA ALA A 16 9.60 -24.72 75.04
C ALA A 16 8.76 -23.77 74.17
N GLY A 17 8.69 -22.49 74.53
CA GLY A 17 7.91 -21.47 73.80
C GLY A 17 8.73 -20.47 72.97
N ALA A 18 10.07 -20.50 73.07
CA ALA A 18 10.91 -19.49 72.41
C ALA A 18 11.63 -19.99 71.14
N VAL A 19 11.71 -21.30 70.91
CA VAL A 19 12.44 -21.85 69.74
C VAL A 19 11.49 -22.22 68.58
N VAL A 20 10.21 -22.48 68.85
CA VAL A 20 9.21 -22.77 67.79
C VAL A 20 8.62 -21.48 67.17
N ALA A 21 8.70 -20.34 67.86
CA ALA A 21 8.29 -19.05 67.28
C ALA A 21 9.32 -18.49 66.27
N ALA A 22 10.60 -18.87 66.36
CA ALA A 22 11.64 -18.40 65.43
C ALA A 22 11.71 -19.19 64.11
N LEU A 23 11.22 -20.43 64.09
CA LEU A 23 11.21 -21.29 62.89
C LEU A 23 9.89 -21.28 62.12
N LEU A 24 8.81 -20.74 62.68
CA LEU A 24 7.54 -20.52 61.96
C LEU A 24 7.38 -19.11 61.39
N LEU A 25 8.26 -18.16 61.74
CA LEU A 25 8.28 -16.81 61.16
C LEU A 25 9.18 -16.67 59.92
N GLN A 26 9.96 -17.70 59.55
CA GLN A 26 10.75 -17.69 58.31
C GLN A 26 9.99 -18.23 57.08
N SER A 27 8.76 -18.76 57.26
CA SER A 27 7.95 -19.29 56.14
C SER A 27 6.89 -18.31 55.62
N CYS A 28 6.80 -17.09 56.14
CA CYS A 28 5.86 -16.07 55.66
C CYS A 28 6.54 -14.79 55.12
N ALA A 29 7.86 -14.80 54.96
CA ALA A 29 8.63 -13.67 54.42
C ALA A 29 9.21 -13.97 53.03
N THR A 30 8.45 -14.58 52.13
CA THR A 30 8.79 -14.68 50.69
C THR A 30 7.55 -14.58 49.79
N ALA A 31 6.44 -14.00 50.28
CA ALA A 31 5.30 -13.64 49.45
C ALA A 31 5.36 -12.20 48.91
N GLY A 32 6.35 -11.40 49.34
CA GLY A 32 6.53 -9.99 48.94
C GLY A 32 7.55 -9.75 47.81
N ASP A 33 8.52 -10.66 47.62
CA ASP A 33 9.63 -10.45 46.66
C ASP A 33 9.26 -10.82 45.21
N GLY A 34 8.24 -11.67 45.02
CA GLY A 34 7.80 -12.10 43.69
C GLY A 34 7.09 -11.00 42.90
N TYR A 35 6.34 -10.12 43.56
CA TYR A 35 5.64 -9.01 42.89
C TYR A 35 6.61 -7.92 42.42
N GLY A 36 7.59 -7.54 43.25
CA GLY A 36 8.61 -6.55 42.88
C GLY A 36 9.54 -7.03 41.76
N ALA A 37 9.88 -8.33 41.72
CA ALA A 37 10.65 -8.91 40.63
C ALA A 37 9.89 -8.87 39.30
N ILE A 38 8.60 -9.19 39.29
CA ILE A 38 7.75 -9.13 38.08
C ILE A 38 7.63 -7.68 37.58
N GLU A 39 7.44 -6.70 38.47
CA GLU A 39 7.36 -5.28 38.11
C GLU A 39 8.67 -4.77 37.51
N ALA A 40 9.81 -5.11 38.11
CA ALA A 40 11.13 -4.75 37.60
C ALA A 40 11.42 -5.38 36.23
N ASP A 41 11.10 -6.67 36.07
CA ASP A 41 11.25 -7.37 34.79
C ASP A 41 10.36 -6.77 33.71
N LYS A 42 9.12 -6.38 34.06
CA LYS A 42 8.20 -5.71 33.13
C LYS A 42 8.65 -4.30 32.77
N ALA A 43 9.18 -3.55 33.72
CA ALA A 43 9.74 -2.22 33.48
C ALA A 43 10.93 -2.31 32.51
N LYS A 44 11.85 -3.24 32.75
CA LYS A 44 13.00 -3.50 31.87
C LYS A 44 12.56 -3.93 30.47
N GLN A 45 11.62 -4.88 30.38
CA GLN A 45 11.04 -5.29 29.08
C GLN A 45 10.44 -4.12 28.31
N LEU A 46 9.74 -3.21 29.00
CA LEU A 46 9.15 -2.03 28.38
C LEU A 46 10.20 -1.01 27.94
N GLU A 47 11.26 -0.82 28.73
CA GLU A 47 12.38 0.05 28.36
C GLU A 47 13.13 -0.48 27.14
N ASP A 48 13.44 -1.77 27.11
CA ASP A 48 14.07 -2.44 25.96
C ASP A 48 13.21 -2.30 24.71
N ALA A 49 11.90 -2.54 24.83
CA ALA A 49 10.94 -2.38 23.74
C ALA A 49 10.89 -0.92 23.23
N ARG A 50 10.91 0.08 24.12
CA ARG A 50 10.96 1.50 23.76
C ARG A 50 12.27 1.89 23.10
N ALA A 51 13.40 1.34 23.55
CA ALA A 51 14.70 1.58 22.95
C ALA A 51 14.75 1.03 21.52
N GLN A 52 14.25 -0.19 21.30
CA GLN A 52 14.10 -0.78 19.97
C GLN A 52 13.18 0.05 19.07
N ALA A 53 12.05 0.51 19.60
CA ALA A 53 11.09 1.33 18.86
C ALA A 53 11.65 2.71 18.47
N ARG A 54 12.66 3.23 19.17
CA ARG A 54 13.31 4.53 18.85
C ARG A 54 14.57 4.38 18.01
N ALA A 55 15.07 3.16 17.81
CA ALA A 55 16.29 2.94 17.08
C ALA A 55 16.17 3.46 15.63
N PRO A 56 17.17 4.21 15.13
CA PRO A 56 17.15 4.66 13.74
C PRO A 56 17.13 3.45 12.82
N PHE A 57 16.36 3.54 11.75
CA PHE A 57 16.26 2.50 10.74
C PHE A 57 16.96 2.94 9.46
N GLN A 58 17.79 2.06 8.91
CA GLN A 58 18.46 2.26 7.63
C GLN A 58 18.55 0.93 6.87
N VAL A 59 18.20 0.98 5.58
CA VAL A 59 18.46 -0.09 4.61
C VAL A 59 18.82 0.55 3.26
N GLY A 60 19.95 0.13 2.70
CA GLY A 60 20.52 0.76 1.50
C GLY A 60 20.67 2.27 1.68
N ASN A 61 20.15 3.01 0.70
CA ASN A 61 20.18 4.48 0.66
C ASN A 61 18.99 5.14 1.39
N LEU A 62 18.10 4.36 2.01
CA LEU A 62 16.96 4.85 2.75
C LEU A 62 17.20 4.72 4.25
N ALA A 63 17.13 5.86 4.93
CA ALA A 63 17.18 5.94 6.38
C ALA A 63 16.07 6.84 6.93
N THR A 64 15.56 6.49 8.10
CA THR A 64 14.76 7.39 8.93
C THR A 64 15.60 8.59 9.33
N ARG A 65 14.98 9.76 9.39
CA ARG A 65 15.67 11.01 9.72
C ARG A 65 14.94 11.66 10.88
N GLU A 66 15.64 11.98 11.95
CA GLU A 66 15.10 12.80 13.03
C GLU A 66 15.58 14.24 12.81
N VAL A 67 14.65 15.16 12.60
CA VAL A 67 14.96 16.59 12.36
C VAL A 67 14.68 17.45 13.60
N ARG A 68 13.93 16.90 14.57
CA ARG A 68 13.66 17.50 15.88
C ARG A 68 13.40 16.39 16.90
N PRO A 69 13.54 16.65 18.21
CA PRO A 69 13.28 15.65 19.23
C PRO A 69 11.84 15.10 19.18
N ALA A 70 11.70 13.79 19.35
CA ALA A 70 10.40 13.15 19.54
C ALA A 70 9.65 13.72 20.75
N THR A 71 8.33 13.88 20.62
CA THR A 71 7.43 14.36 21.67
C THR A 71 6.39 13.30 22.04
N LEU A 72 5.43 13.64 22.90
CA LEU A 72 4.25 12.79 23.13
C LEU A 72 3.26 12.80 21.96
N ARG A 73 3.43 13.70 20.99
CA ARG A 73 2.49 13.92 19.88
C ARG A 73 3.02 13.49 18.54
N ASP A 74 4.34 13.45 18.36
CA ASP A 74 4.98 13.16 17.09
C ASP A 74 6.41 12.61 17.26
N SER A 75 6.93 11.92 16.25
CA SER A 75 8.27 11.32 16.28
C SER A 75 9.41 12.27 15.93
N GLY A 76 9.12 13.51 15.54
CA GLY A 76 10.12 14.44 15.05
C GLY A 76 10.77 14.07 13.71
N GLN A 77 10.24 13.05 13.03
CA GLN A 77 10.70 12.63 11.70
C GLN A 77 9.88 13.32 10.61
N PRO A 78 10.50 13.72 9.48
CA PRO A 78 9.83 14.50 8.44
C PRO A 78 9.10 13.62 7.41
N ASP A 79 9.30 12.31 7.43
CA ASP A 79 8.75 11.37 6.46
C ASP A 79 8.61 9.96 7.05
N ALA A 80 7.81 9.14 6.38
CA ALA A 80 7.81 7.69 6.55
C ALA A 80 8.42 7.03 5.30
N ILE A 81 8.94 5.82 5.44
CA ILE A 81 9.45 5.01 4.33
C ILE A 81 8.48 3.86 4.10
N SER A 82 8.17 3.57 2.84
CA SER A 82 7.39 2.40 2.44
C SER A 82 8.18 1.49 1.51
N TYR A 83 8.05 0.18 1.75
CA TYR A 83 8.61 -0.88 0.92
C TYR A 83 7.47 -1.79 0.46
N LEU A 84 7.36 -2.01 -0.84
CA LEU A 84 6.33 -2.85 -1.45
C LEU A 84 6.98 -3.99 -2.20
N ARG A 85 6.41 -5.20 -2.08
CA ARG A 85 6.86 -6.39 -2.81
C ARG A 85 5.68 -7.17 -3.37
N HIS A 86 5.66 -7.38 -4.69
CA HIS A 86 4.65 -8.15 -5.43
C HIS A 86 3.21 -7.68 -5.16
N VAL A 87 2.98 -6.37 -5.18
CA VAL A 87 1.69 -5.74 -4.86
C VAL A 87 1.05 -5.17 -6.13
N ASP A 88 -0.20 -5.51 -6.41
CA ASP A 88 -1.04 -4.73 -7.34
C ASP A 88 -1.54 -3.49 -6.59
N PHE A 89 -0.83 -2.38 -6.76
CA PHE A 89 -1.12 -1.13 -6.09
C PHE A 89 -2.08 -0.31 -6.95
N ARG A 90 -3.29 -0.07 -6.44
CA ARG A 90 -4.32 0.73 -7.10
C ARG A 90 -4.63 1.97 -6.28
N PHE A 91 -4.82 3.10 -6.94
CA PHE A 91 -5.34 4.31 -6.31
C PHE A 91 -6.84 4.14 -6.08
N ASP A 92 -7.57 3.90 -7.17
CA ASP A 92 -8.97 3.49 -7.16
C ASP A 92 -9.33 2.75 -8.46
N GLY A 93 -10.39 1.94 -8.41
CA GLY A 93 -10.84 1.14 -9.55
C GLY A 93 -9.70 0.28 -10.13
N GLY A 94 -9.41 0.45 -11.42
CA GLY A 94 -8.28 -0.17 -12.12
C GLY A 94 -7.04 0.72 -12.27
N VAL A 95 -7.06 1.94 -11.74
CA VAL A 95 -5.95 2.90 -11.88
C VAL A 95 -4.84 2.52 -10.91
N GLY A 96 -3.69 2.13 -11.43
CA GLY A 96 -2.61 1.61 -10.59
C GLY A 96 -1.43 1.06 -11.39
N PHE A 97 -0.61 0.28 -10.70
CA PHE A 97 0.53 -0.43 -11.26
C PHE A 97 0.86 -1.67 -10.42
N LEU A 98 1.37 -2.70 -11.10
CA LEU A 98 1.92 -3.89 -10.47
C LEU A 98 3.33 -3.59 -9.99
N VAL A 99 3.55 -3.62 -8.69
CA VAL A 99 4.86 -3.48 -8.08
C VAL A 99 5.54 -4.84 -8.04
N ASP A 100 6.73 -4.95 -8.63
CA ASP A 100 7.59 -6.09 -8.35
C ASP A 100 8.31 -5.89 -7.02
N GLN A 101 9.12 -4.83 -6.95
CA GLN A 101 9.71 -4.29 -5.73
C GLN A 101 9.77 -2.77 -5.83
N LEU A 102 9.48 -2.07 -4.73
CA LEU A 102 9.53 -0.62 -4.68
C LEU A 102 9.88 -0.13 -3.27
N ALA A 103 10.81 0.81 -3.19
CA ALA A 103 11.08 1.57 -1.98
C ALA A 103 10.84 3.06 -2.24
N LEU A 104 10.09 3.71 -1.35
CA LEU A 104 9.68 5.10 -1.50
C LEU A 104 9.67 5.83 -0.16
N ARG A 105 9.79 7.16 -0.20
CA ARG A 105 9.44 8.04 0.92
C ARG A 105 8.00 8.51 0.77
N MET A 106 7.33 8.65 1.91
CA MET A 106 6.02 9.26 2.06
C MET A 106 6.22 10.55 2.83
N VAL A 107 6.04 11.69 2.16
CA VAL A 107 6.39 13.00 2.71
C VAL A 107 5.11 13.80 2.95
N PRO A 108 4.76 14.12 4.20
CA PRO A 108 3.68 15.06 4.52
C PRO A 108 3.93 16.41 3.85
N ARG A 109 2.87 17.06 3.37
CA ARG A 109 2.99 18.39 2.73
C ARG A 109 3.29 19.51 3.73
N ALA A 110 2.89 19.32 5.00
CA ALA A 110 3.16 20.26 6.08
C ALA A 110 4.18 19.65 7.06
N PRO A 111 5.25 20.37 7.43
CA PRO A 111 6.21 19.89 8.40
C PRO A 111 5.57 19.59 9.76
N GLY A 112 5.83 18.39 10.29
CA GLY A 112 5.30 17.94 11.58
C GLY A 112 3.92 17.28 11.52
N ASP A 113 3.24 17.31 10.36
CA ASP A 113 2.04 16.51 10.16
C ASP A 113 2.40 15.04 9.91
N PRO A 114 1.51 14.10 10.26
CA PRO A 114 1.68 12.70 9.89
C PRO A 114 1.37 12.47 8.40
N VAL A 115 1.85 11.35 7.87
CA VAL A 115 1.33 10.78 6.62
C VAL A 115 -0.09 10.30 6.88
N TRP A 116 -1.10 11.00 6.38
CA TRP A 116 -2.50 10.67 6.64
C TRP A 116 -3.13 9.87 5.50
N LEU A 117 -3.26 8.56 5.69
CA LEU A 117 -3.76 7.66 4.64
C LEU A 117 -5.23 7.92 4.23
N ASP A 118 -6.05 8.54 5.09
CA ASP A 118 -7.42 8.91 4.71
C ASP A 118 -7.50 10.23 3.90
N ASP A 119 -6.44 11.04 3.93
CA ASP A 119 -6.34 12.26 3.14
C ASP A 119 -5.16 12.14 2.18
N VAL A 120 -5.43 11.53 1.03
CA VAL A 120 -4.44 11.34 -0.04
C VAL A 120 -3.90 12.66 -0.61
N SER A 121 -4.48 13.81 -0.29
CA SER A 121 -3.94 15.11 -0.68
C SER A 121 -2.85 15.61 0.28
N SER A 122 -2.77 15.05 1.50
CA SER A 122 -1.92 15.57 2.58
C SER A 122 -0.45 15.19 2.49
N TYR A 123 -0.07 14.30 1.55
CA TYR A 123 1.30 13.81 1.41
C TYR A 123 1.65 13.54 -0.06
N THR A 124 2.95 13.39 -0.33
CA THR A 124 3.50 12.98 -1.61
C THR A 124 4.19 11.63 -1.49
N LEU A 125 4.21 10.88 -2.59
CA LEU A 125 5.01 9.67 -2.71
C LEU A 125 6.26 9.99 -3.53
N GLN A 126 7.42 9.67 -2.98
CA GLN A 126 8.72 9.86 -3.64
C GLN A 126 9.39 8.49 -3.82
N PRO A 127 9.10 7.76 -4.92
CA PRO A 127 9.82 6.56 -5.30
C PRO A 127 11.34 6.80 -5.38
N VAL A 128 12.12 5.93 -4.76
CA VAL A 128 13.59 6.03 -4.73
C VAL A 128 14.24 4.97 -5.60
N SER A 129 13.81 3.72 -5.45
CA SER A 129 14.26 2.61 -6.30
C SER A 129 13.17 1.54 -6.41
N GLY A 130 13.03 0.93 -7.58
CA GLY A 130 12.10 -0.15 -7.81
C GLY A 130 11.76 -0.36 -9.27
N SER A 131 10.96 -1.39 -9.52
CA SER A 131 10.37 -1.67 -10.82
C SER A 131 8.88 -1.91 -10.68
N VAL A 132 8.13 -1.22 -11.54
CA VAL A 132 6.67 -1.35 -11.63
C VAL A 132 6.27 -1.67 -13.06
N ARG A 133 5.11 -2.32 -13.23
CA ARG A 133 4.50 -2.62 -14.51
C ARG A 133 3.13 -1.98 -14.59
N VAL A 134 2.87 -1.23 -15.65
CA VAL A 134 1.51 -0.74 -15.99
C VAL A 134 0.95 -1.64 -17.07
N THR A 135 -0.12 -2.37 -16.76
CA THR A 135 -0.78 -3.26 -17.75
C THR A 135 -1.64 -2.46 -18.71
N ALA A 136 -2.08 -3.09 -19.81
CA ALA A 136 -3.01 -2.49 -20.74
C ALA A 136 -4.31 -2.03 -20.06
N GLU A 137 -4.83 -2.82 -19.12
CA GLU A 137 -6.03 -2.51 -18.34
C GLU A 137 -5.81 -1.32 -17.42
N SER A 138 -4.65 -1.23 -16.75
CA SER A 138 -4.31 -0.08 -15.91
C SER A 138 -4.14 1.20 -16.73
N MET A 139 -3.55 1.13 -17.92
CA MET A 139 -3.49 2.26 -18.86
C MET A 139 -4.90 2.69 -19.30
N ALA A 140 -5.75 1.74 -19.67
CA ALA A 140 -7.13 2.01 -20.07
C ALA A 140 -7.91 2.67 -18.93
N ALA A 141 -7.80 2.17 -17.70
CA ALA A 141 -8.41 2.78 -16.53
C ALA A 141 -7.90 4.22 -16.33
N LEU A 142 -6.58 4.42 -16.31
CA LEU A 142 -5.95 5.74 -16.14
C LEU A 142 -6.44 6.77 -17.16
N PHE A 143 -6.48 6.41 -18.44
CA PHE A 143 -6.88 7.32 -19.50
C PHE A 143 -8.38 7.62 -19.47
N ASN A 144 -9.22 6.61 -19.23
CA ASN A 144 -10.67 6.77 -19.22
C ASN A 144 -11.20 7.44 -17.95
N THR A 145 -10.50 7.36 -16.81
CA THR A 145 -11.01 7.86 -15.52
C THR A 145 -10.22 9.00 -14.90
N VAL A 146 -9.00 9.30 -15.38
CA VAL A 146 -8.17 10.38 -14.81
C VAL A 146 -7.78 11.38 -15.87
N VAL A 147 -7.07 10.95 -16.93
CA VAL A 147 -6.48 11.88 -17.92
C VAL A 147 -7.56 12.64 -18.70
N PHE A 148 -8.60 11.93 -19.14
CA PHE A 148 -9.71 12.51 -19.90
C PHE A 148 -11.02 12.61 -19.11
N ALA A 149 -10.96 12.43 -17.79
CA ALA A 149 -12.11 12.68 -16.93
C ALA A 149 -12.45 14.18 -16.95
N ARG A 150 -13.62 14.51 -17.49
CA ARG A 150 -14.15 15.88 -17.49
C ARG A 150 -15.25 16.02 -16.45
N GLY A 151 -15.46 17.26 -16.00
CA GLY A 151 -16.62 17.64 -15.20
C GLY A 151 -17.93 17.49 -15.97
N PRO A 152 -19.09 17.57 -15.30
CA PRO A 152 -20.39 17.42 -15.92
C PRO A 152 -20.60 18.39 -17.10
N GLY A 153 -21.12 17.88 -18.22
CA GLY A 153 -21.54 18.70 -19.36
C GLY A 153 -20.49 18.97 -20.45
N GLN A 154 -19.32 18.34 -20.40
CA GLN A 154 -18.31 18.43 -21.47
C GLN A 154 -17.84 17.04 -21.92
N ASP A 155 -18.14 16.67 -23.17
CA ASP A 155 -17.61 15.45 -23.77
C ASP A 155 -16.09 15.60 -24.00
N PRO A 156 -15.26 14.60 -23.65
CA PRO A 156 -13.82 14.65 -23.91
C PRO A 156 -13.53 14.55 -25.41
N PRO A 157 -12.39 15.08 -25.91
CA PRO A 157 -12.04 15.00 -27.32
C PRO A 157 -11.78 13.56 -27.78
N LEU A 158 -11.41 12.70 -26.83
CA LEU A 158 -11.16 11.28 -26.98
C LEU A 158 -11.86 10.50 -25.86
N ARG A 159 -12.36 9.31 -26.16
CA ARG A 159 -12.92 8.39 -25.16
C ARG A 159 -12.72 6.93 -25.55
N GLY A 160 -13.04 6.01 -24.63
CA GLY A 160 -13.07 4.57 -24.91
C GLY A 160 -11.68 4.02 -25.19
N PHE A 161 -10.68 4.51 -24.46
CA PHE A 161 -9.30 4.08 -24.63
C PHE A 161 -9.15 2.59 -24.31
N SER A 162 -8.48 1.88 -25.21
CA SER A 162 -7.97 0.54 -24.97
C SER A 162 -6.55 0.45 -25.51
N PHE A 163 -5.75 -0.43 -24.91
CA PHE A 163 -4.34 -0.56 -25.21
C PHE A 163 -4.00 -2.03 -25.44
N ALA A 164 -3.01 -2.27 -26.30
CA ALA A 164 -2.30 -3.52 -26.38
C ALA A 164 -0.80 -3.20 -26.51
N LEU A 165 0.04 -4.04 -25.92
CA LEU A 165 1.48 -3.89 -25.96
C LEU A 165 2.08 -5.14 -26.59
N ASP A 166 3.01 -4.95 -27.52
CA ASP A 166 3.76 -6.03 -28.14
C ASP A 166 5.17 -5.56 -28.43
N ASP A 167 6.14 -6.30 -27.88
CA ASP A 167 7.59 -6.06 -27.85
C ASP A 167 8.07 -4.76 -28.53
N GLY A 168 8.20 -3.70 -27.73
CA GLY A 168 8.64 -2.38 -28.20
C GLY A 168 7.56 -1.46 -28.81
N THR A 169 6.33 -1.95 -29.02
CA THR A 169 5.23 -1.18 -29.62
C THR A 169 3.99 -1.13 -28.73
N LEU A 170 3.37 0.06 -28.69
CA LEU A 170 2.04 0.31 -28.12
C LEU A 170 1.04 0.41 -29.27
N ASP A 171 -0.09 -0.29 -29.14
CA ASP A 171 -1.30 -0.10 -29.93
C ASP A 171 -2.33 0.57 -29.02
N MET A 172 -2.79 1.75 -29.42
CA MET A 172 -3.81 2.53 -28.73
C MET A 172 -5.04 2.67 -29.64
N ARG A 173 -6.21 2.26 -29.14
CA ARG A 173 -7.50 2.52 -29.79
C ARG A 173 -8.33 3.46 -28.95
N ALA A 174 -9.01 4.39 -29.62
CA ALA A 174 -9.96 5.32 -28.99
C ALA A 174 -11.03 5.77 -29.99
N GLU A 175 -12.04 6.47 -29.50
CA GLU A 175 -12.98 7.24 -30.32
C GLU A 175 -12.66 8.73 -30.23
N MET A 176 -12.55 9.38 -31.38
CA MET A 176 -12.37 10.82 -31.53
C MET A 176 -13.70 11.48 -31.88
N HIS A 177 -14.03 12.61 -31.25
CA HIS A 177 -15.17 13.41 -31.67
C HIS A 177 -14.80 14.33 -32.84
N ARG A 178 -15.40 14.12 -34.02
CA ARG A 178 -15.13 14.90 -35.23
C ARG A 178 -16.41 15.20 -36.00
N ARG A 179 -16.66 16.48 -36.29
CA ARG A 179 -17.81 16.96 -37.07
C ARG A 179 -19.17 16.38 -36.60
N GLY A 180 -19.38 16.32 -35.28
CA GLY A 180 -20.61 15.85 -34.66
C GLY A 180 -20.77 14.32 -34.60
N ALA A 181 -19.74 13.55 -34.94
CA ALA A 181 -19.76 12.10 -34.86
C ALA A 181 -18.53 11.56 -34.12
N TRP A 182 -18.70 10.41 -33.47
CA TRP A 182 -17.59 9.63 -32.91
C TRP A 182 -16.96 8.80 -34.02
N VAL A 183 -15.65 8.89 -34.14
CA VAL A 183 -14.87 8.24 -35.18
C VAL A 183 -13.77 7.41 -34.53
N PRO A 184 -13.71 6.09 -34.79
CA PRO A 184 -12.65 5.26 -34.24
C PRO A 184 -11.30 5.62 -34.86
N ILE A 185 -10.30 5.71 -34.00
CA ILE A 185 -8.89 5.94 -34.35
C ILE A 185 -8.02 4.88 -33.69
N GLU A 186 -7.03 4.41 -34.42
CA GLU A 186 -6.01 3.48 -33.93
C GLU A 186 -4.64 4.08 -34.20
N LEU A 187 -3.80 4.14 -33.17
CA LEU A 187 -2.43 4.59 -33.24
C LEU A 187 -1.51 3.44 -32.83
N ARG A 188 -0.46 3.20 -33.60
CA ARG A 188 0.57 2.23 -33.22
C ARG A 188 1.96 2.82 -33.41
N GLY A 189 2.88 2.49 -32.50
CA GLY A 189 4.26 2.94 -32.54
C GLY A 189 5.02 2.69 -31.23
N PRO A 190 6.31 3.07 -31.15
CA PRO A 190 7.12 2.92 -29.95
C PRO A 190 6.79 3.95 -28.86
N LEU A 191 7.03 3.54 -27.60
CA LEU A 191 7.16 4.43 -26.45
C LEU A 191 8.65 4.66 -26.15
N VAL A 192 9.03 5.91 -25.91
CA VAL A 192 10.39 6.26 -25.50
C VAL A 192 10.39 7.11 -24.24
N LEU A 193 11.40 6.92 -23.41
CA LEU A 193 11.66 7.80 -22.27
C LEU A 193 12.50 8.97 -22.79
N ARG A 194 11.88 10.15 -22.91
CA ARG A 194 12.59 11.36 -23.39
C ARG A 194 13.50 11.93 -22.30
N ASP A 195 12.99 11.94 -21.08
CA ASP A 195 13.69 12.38 -19.87
C ASP A 195 13.11 11.63 -18.65
N PRO A 196 13.70 11.74 -17.44
CA PRO A 196 13.26 10.97 -16.28
C PRO A 196 11.79 11.16 -15.86
N GLN A 197 11.04 12.11 -16.40
CA GLN A 197 9.64 12.34 -16.05
C GLN A 197 8.70 12.34 -17.26
N THR A 198 9.24 12.23 -18.48
CA THR A 198 8.49 12.34 -19.72
C THR A 198 8.61 11.09 -20.57
N ILE A 199 7.47 10.44 -20.84
CA ILE A 199 7.35 9.38 -21.85
C ILE A 199 6.71 9.98 -23.10
N VAL A 200 7.22 9.60 -24.26
CA VAL A 200 6.70 10.03 -25.56
C VAL A 200 6.25 8.81 -26.34
N PHE A 201 5.04 8.87 -26.85
CA PHE A 201 4.53 7.94 -27.84
C PHE A 201 4.73 8.54 -29.23
N HIS A 202 5.41 7.81 -30.11
CA HIS A 202 5.63 8.19 -31.50
C HIS A 202 4.83 7.26 -32.42
N PRO A 203 3.55 7.54 -32.68
CA PRO A 203 2.78 6.79 -33.66
C PRO A 203 3.45 6.81 -35.03
N ASN A 204 3.73 5.65 -35.58
CA ASN A 204 4.20 5.46 -36.96
C ASN A 204 3.12 4.82 -37.85
N VAL A 205 2.03 4.36 -37.25
CA VAL A 205 0.82 3.90 -37.95
C VAL A 205 -0.37 4.66 -37.36
N VAL A 206 -1.17 5.25 -38.25
CA VAL A 206 -2.41 5.97 -37.91
C VAL A 206 -3.53 5.40 -38.77
N LYS A 207 -4.57 4.86 -38.13
CA LYS A 207 -5.78 4.41 -38.82
C LYS A 207 -7.01 5.17 -38.35
N VAL A 208 -7.89 5.52 -39.28
CA VAL A 208 -9.17 6.18 -39.00
C VAL A 208 -10.27 5.36 -39.67
N ARG A 209 -11.26 4.89 -38.89
CA ARG A 209 -12.29 3.94 -39.40
C ARG A 209 -11.68 2.70 -40.04
N GLY A 210 -10.60 2.18 -39.46
CA GLY A 210 -9.87 1.00 -39.94
C GLY A 210 -9.02 1.21 -41.19
N GLN A 211 -9.13 2.38 -41.84
CA GLN A 211 -8.34 2.73 -43.03
C GLN A 211 -7.02 3.37 -42.62
N ASP A 212 -5.93 3.02 -43.30
CA ASP A 212 -4.63 3.69 -43.12
C ASP A 212 -4.74 5.16 -43.57
N ALA A 213 -4.46 6.07 -42.64
CA ALA A 213 -4.51 7.51 -42.86
C ALA A 213 -3.12 8.12 -43.11
N GLY A 214 -2.04 7.38 -42.87
CA GLY A 214 -0.67 7.92 -42.89
C GLY A 214 -0.26 8.48 -44.24
N ALA A 215 -0.57 7.78 -45.34
CA ALA A 215 -0.26 8.25 -46.68
C ALA A 215 -0.99 9.56 -47.04
N LEU A 216 -2.27 9.67 -46.67
CA LEU A 216 -3.07 10.87 -46.90
C LEU A 216 -2.60 12.04 -46.03
N MET A 217 -2.25 11.78 -44.77
CA MET A 217 -1.68 12.78 -43.87
C MET A 217 -0.36 13.34 -44.42
N GLY A 218 0.54 12.46 -44.87
CA GLY A 218 1.82 12.86 -45.46
C GLY A 218 1.66 13.70 -46.72
N ALA A 219 0.76 13.30 -47.64
CA ALA A 219 0.51 14.04 -48.88
C ALA A 219 -0.10 15.43 -48.66
N ALA A 220 -0.91 15.58 -47.61
CA ALA A 220 -1.56 16.84 -47.27
C ALA A 220 -0.80 17.68 -46.22
N HIS A 221 0.37 17.23 -45.77
CA HIS A 221 1.15 17.83 -44.68
C HIS A 221 0.33 18.04 -43.39
N ILE A 222 -0.54 17.07 -43.06
CA ILE A 222 -1.38 17.10 -41.86
C ILE A 222 -0.65 16.36 -40.73
N GLU A 223 -0.51 17.01 -39.58
CA GLU A 223 0.10 16.40 -38.40
C GLU A 223 -0.96 15.71 -37.53
N LEU A 224 -0.53 14.82 -36.61
CA LEU A 224 -1.46 14.19 -35.68
C LEU A 224 -2.18 15.23 -34.79
N ALA A 225 -1.48 16.31 -34.43
CA ALA A 225 -2.02 17.46 -33.70
C ALA A 225 -3.26 18.09 -34.36
N ASP A 226 -3.30 18.11 -35.69
CA ASP A 226 -4.43 18.65 -36.45
C ASP A 226 -5.64 17.71 -36.44
N LEU A 227 -5.41 16.42 -36.19
CA LEU A 227 -6.47 15.40 -36.11
C LEU A 227 -7.03 15.27 -34.70
N LEU A 228 -6.17 15.38 -33.69
CA LEU A 228 -6.48 15.05 -32.30
C LEU A 228 -6.16 16.22 -31.38
N PRO A 229 -7.07 17.17 -31.10
CA PRO A 229 -6.80 18.23 -30.15
C PRO A 229 -6.77 17.67 -28.72
N VAL A 230 -5.64 17.09 -28.32
CA VAL A 230 -5.34 16.59 -26.98
C VAL A 230 -4.42 17.58 -26.30
N SER A 231 -4.98 18.32 -25.36
CA SER A 231 -4.20 19.19 -24.49
C SER A 231 -4.76 19.11 -23.07
N THR A 232 -4.01 18.44 -22.22
CA THR A 232 -4.22 18.36 -20.78
C THR A 232 -2.92 18.70 -20.06
N PRO A 233 -2.94 19.04 -18.76
CA PRO A 233 -1.71 19.26 -18.01
C PRO A 233 -0.75 18.06 -17.95
N ALA A 234 -1.28 16.83 -18.17
CA ALA A 234 -0.52 15.58 -18.10
C ALA A 234 -0.15 15.01 -19.47
N VAL A 235 -0.92 15.31 -20.51
CA VAL A 235 -0.75 14.79 -21.87
C VAL A 235 -0.91 15.92 -22.88
N GLN A 236 0.10 16.10 -23.72
CA GLN A 236 0.13 17.08 -24.79
C GLN A 236 0.43 16.39 -26.11
N LEU A 237 -0.15 16.90 -27.18
CA LEU A 237 0.21 16.50 -28.53
C LEU A 237 1.09 17.59 -29.17
N THR A 238 2.29 17.20 -29.60
CA THR A 238 3.28 18.10 -30.19
C THR A 238 3.65 17.57 -31.57
N GLY A 239 3.13 18.20 -32.62
CA GLY A 239 3.22 17.71 -33.99
C GLY A 239 2.62 16.31 -34.13
N SER A 240 3.48 15.30 -34.33
CA SER A 240 3.06 13.89 -34.42
C SER A 240 3.35 13.06 -33.17
N GLU A 241 3.73 13.70 -32.05
CA GLU A 241 4.13 13.02 -30.82
C GLU A 241 3.13 13.24 -29.69
N ILE A 242 2.77 12.17 -28.96
CA ILE A 242 1.98 12.29 -27.73
C ILE A 242 2.95 12.28 -26.54
N VAL A 243 3.10 13.44 -25.91
CA VAL A 243 4.03 13.70 -24.81
C VAL A 243 3.28 13.58 -23.48
N MET A 244 3.75 12.69 -22.61
CA MET A 244 3.11 12.37 -21.33
C MET A 244 4.04 12.70 -20.15
N GLN A 245 3.56 13.57 -19.26
CA GLN A 245 4.20 13.92 -18.00
C GLN A 245 3.81 12.88 -16.94
N VAL A 246 4.63 11.84 -16.78
CA VAL A 246 4.30 10.65 -15.97
C VAL A 246 3.82 10.99 -14.56
N PRO A 247 4.49 11.88 -13.79
CA PRO A 247 4.06 12.21 -12.43
C PRO A 247 2.67 12.85 -12.34
N LYS A 248 2.19 13.47 -13.43
CA LYS A 248 0.91 14.17 -13.51
C LYS A 248 -0.22 13.29 -14.03
N LEU A 249 0.06 12.08 -14.51
CA LEU A 249 -0.97 11.18 -15.04
C LEU A 249 -1.81 10.58 -13.91
N PHE A 250 -1.18 10.25 -12.79
CA PHE A 250 -1.81 9.54 -11.69
C PHE A 250 -2.61 10.47 -10.78
N PRO A 251 -3.70 9.97 -10.17
CA PRO A 251 -4.46 10.74 -9.19
C PRO A 251 -3.64 10.91 -7.90
N PRO A 252 -4.10 11.75 -6.95
CA PRO A 252 -3.47 11.88 -5.64
C PRO A 252 -3.24 10.52 -4.92
N PRO A 253 -2.25 10.41 -4.02
CA PRO A 253 -1.24 11.41 -3.66
C PRO A 253 -0.32 11.75 -4.82
N ALA A 254 0.20 12.99 -4.81
CA ALA A 254 1.11 13.40 -5.87
C ALA A 254 2.36 12.52 -5.87
N LEU A 255 2.77 12.11 -7.06
CA LEU A 255 3.99 11.34 -7.26
C LEU A 255 5.13 12.30 -7.62
N GLU A 256 6.25 12.17 -6.94
CA GLU A 256 7.51 12.80 -7.31
C GLU A 256 8.49 11.70 -7.70
N LEU A 257 8.32 11.17 -8.91
CA LEU A 257 9.10 10.06 -9.44
C LEU A 257 10.09 10.53 -10.51
N LYS A 258 11.19 9.79 -10.65
CA LYS A 258 12.15 9.89 -11.75
C LYS A 258 12.45 8.49 -12.28
N LEU A 259 12.12 8.25 -13.53
CA LEU A 259 12.37 7.00 -14.24
C LEU A 259 13.82 6.96 -14.73
N SER A 260 14.45 5.79 -14.63
CA SER A 260 15.76 5.51 -15.22
C SER A 260 15.65 4.74 -16.53
N ALA A 261 14.60 3.94 -16.70
CA ALA A 261 14.34 3.19 -17.92
C ALA A 261 12.86 2.84 -18.06
N ILE A 262 12.46 2.58 -19.30
CA ILE A 262 11.18 1.93 -19.63
C ILE A 262 11.41 0.76 -20.58
N ARG A 263 10.52 -0.23 -20.54
CA ARG A 263 10.48 -1.30 -21.53
C ARG A 263 9.04 -1.69 -21.82
N VAL A 264 8.67 -1.69 -23.10
CA VAL A 264 7.36 -2.16 -23.56
C VAL A 264 7.44 -3.67 -23.75
N THR A 265 6.62 -4.41 -23.01
CA THR A 265 6.51 -5.87 -23.09
C THR A 265 5.06 -6.26 -23.32
N ARG A 266 4.80 -7.51 -23.71
CA ARG A 266 3.43 -8.02 -23.89
C ARG A 266 2.57 -7.91 -22.63
N ASP A 267 3.19 -8.06 -21.47
CA ASP A 267 2.48 -8.00 -20.19
C ASP A 267 2.25 -6.56 -19.70
N GLY A 268 2.85 -5.56 -20.35
CA GLY A 268 2.70 -4.16 -20.00
C GLY A 268 3.97 -3.33 -20.14
N LEU A 269 3.87 -2.06 -19.75
CA LEU A 269 4.98 -1.11 -19.70
C LEU A 269 5.72 -1.29 -18.38
N LEU A 270 6.93 -1.83 -18.45
CA LEU A 270 7.86 -1.86 -17.33
C LEU A 270 8.47 -0.47 -17.17
N MET A 271 8.44 0.06 -15.96
CA MET A 271 9.07 1.33 -15.58
C MET A 271 10.04 1.07 -14.44
N GLN A 272 11.28 1.50 -14.61
CA GLN A 272 12.34 1.38 -13.62
C GLN A 272 12.58 2.75 -12.96
N ILE A 273 12.69 2.73 -11.63
CA ILE A 273 13.02 3.88 -10.78
C ILE A 273 14.38 3.62 -10.15
N GLY A 274 15.26 4.62 -10.15
CA GLY A 274 16.61 4.47 -9.59
C GLY A 274 17.38 3.31 -10.23
N ASP A 275 18.03 2.49 -9.42
CA ASP A 275 18.71 1.27 -9.86
C ASP A 275 17.76 0.09 -10.13
N GLY A 276 16.46 0.22 -9.82
CA GLY A 276 15.44 -0.81 -10.03
C GLY A 276 15.49 -1.99 -9.05
N ASN A 277 16.44 -2.02 -8.12
CA ASN A 277 16.66 -3.15 -7.22
C ASN A 277 16.82 -2.66 -5.77
N PRO A 278 15.73 -2.19 -5.15
CA PRO A 278 15.78 -1.65 -3.80
C PRO A 278 16.18 -2.75 -2.81
N GLN A 279 17.05 -2.41 -1.87
CA GLN A 279 17.37 -3.32 -0.78
C GLN A 279 16.15 -3.41 0.16
N MET A 280 15.59 -4.61 0.29
CA MET A 280 14.36 -4.83 1.06
C MET A 280 14.70 -5.17 2.52
N PRO A 281 14.15 -4.45 3.50
CA PRO A 281 14.32 -4.79 4.91
C PRO A 281 13.62 -6.11 5.28
N PRO A 282 14.08 -6.80 6.34
CA PRO A 282 13.36 -7.94 6.89
C PRO A 282 12.04 -7.49 7.53
N LEU A 283 10.99 -8.29 7.37
CA LEU A 283 9.75 -8.18 8.15
C LEU A 283 10.00 -8.61 9.60
N ALA A 284 9.17 -8.14 10.53
CA ALA A 284 9.24 -8.56 11.93
C ALA A 284 9.01 -10.07 12.08
N ASN A 285 8.09 -10.61 11.28
CA ASN A 285 7.88 -12.04 11.16
C ASN A 285 8.53 -12.56 9.86
N ALA A 286 9.65 -13.27 10.00
CA ALA A 286 10.39 -13.81 8.87
C ALA A 286 9.56 -14.77 7.99
N ALA A 287 8.57 -15.47 8.57
CA ALA A 287 7.69 -16.37 7.81
C ALA A 287 6.81 -15.63 6.78
N ASP A 288 6.60 -14.32 6.96
CA ASP A 288 5.84 -13.52 6.03
C ASP A 288 6.66 -12.99 4.86
N ALA A 289 8.00 -13.06 4.92
CA ALA A 289 8.87 -12.48 3.89
C ALA A 289 8.66 -13.08 2.50
N GLN A 290 8.08 -14.28 2.41
CA GLN A 290 7.74 -14.95 1.15
C GLN A 290 6.39 -14.52 0.57
N ARG A 291 5.59 -13.77 1.32
CA ARG A 291 4.29 -13.25 0.87
C ARG A 291 4.47 -11.90 0.18
N PRO A 292 3.54 -11.49 -0.69
CA PRO A 292 3.38 -10.09 -1.03
C PRO A 292 3.14 -9.22 0.22
N TYR A 293 3.77 -8.05 0.28
CA TYR A 293 3.67 -7.17 1.44
C TYR A 293 3.86 -5.69 1.10
N ILE A 294 3.37 -4.86 2.02
CA ILE A 294 3.71 -3.44 2.18
C ILE A 294 4.27 -3.28 3.59
N LEU A 295 5.44 -2.67 3.71
CA LEU A 295 6.07 -2.36 4.98
C LEU A 295 6.22 -0.86 5.12
N PHE A 296 5.73 -0.29 6.22
CA PHE A 296 6.03 1.07 6.62
C PHE A 296 7.07 1.11 7.73
N ARG A 297 8.03 2.04 7.62
CA ARG A 297 9.10 2.30 8.60
C ARG A 297 9.28 3.80 8.83
N GLY A 298 9.40 4.19 10.10
CA GLY A 298 9.63 5.58 10.45
C GLY A 298 8.41 6.48 10.29
N GLY A 299 8.59 7.73 10.64
CA GLY A 299 7.56 8.77 10.53
C GLY A 299 6.32 8.50 11.38
N ASP A 300 5.38 9.43 11.32
CA ASP A 300 4.07 9.26 11.93
C ASP A 300 3.06 8.95 10.84
N ILE A 301 2.32 7.85 10.99
CA ILE A 301 1.33 7.42 9.99
C ILE A 301 -0.03 7.45 10.65
N ARG A 302 -0.91 8.30 10.13
CA ARG A 302 -2.30 8.38 10.56
C ARG A 302 -3.18 7.56 9.63
N PHE A 303 -3.96 6.66 10.21
CA PHE A 303 -4.99 5.90 9.50
C PHE A 303 -6.22 5.79 10.37
N MET A 304 -7.41 5.95 9.78
CA MET A 304 -8.66 5.99 10.51
C MET A 304 -8.63 7.01 11.67
N ARG A 305 -8.63 6.53 12.91
CA ARG A 305 -8.58 7.35 14.13
C ARG A 305 -7.34 7.02 14.98
N SER A 306 -6.32 6.41 14.36
CA SER A 306 -5.10 5.94 15.01
C SER A 306 -3.89 6.56 14.35
N MET A 307 -2.84 6.81 15.14
CA MET A 307 -1.59 7.39 14.66
C MET A 307 -0.41 6.77 15.42
N PRO A 308 0.10 5.60 14.97
CA PRO A 308 1.41 5.15 15.39
C PRO A 308 2.49 6.18 15.01
N MET A 309 3.34 6.47 15.99
CA MET A 309 4.52 7.31 15.84
C MET A 309 5.76 6.45 15.60
N ASN A 310 6.72 6.97 14.84
CA ASN A 310 7.88 6.21 14.37
C ASN A 310 7.48 4.80 13.86
N ALA A 311 6.51 4.78 12.94
CA ALA A 311 5.71 3.61 12.66
C ALA A 311 6.54 2.42 12.15
N ARG A 312 6.24 1.22 12.65
CA ARG A 312 6.62 -0.06 12.03
C ARG A 312 5.35 -0.84 11.74
N ILE A 313 4.95 -0.91 10.48
CA ILE A 313 3.71 -1.58 10.08
C ILE A 313 3.99 -2.57 8.96
N ASP A 314 3.80 -3.85 9.23
CA ASP A 314 3.96 -4.95 8.29
C ASP A 314 2.56 -5.34 7.78
N ILE A 315 2.19 -4.94 6.56
CA ILE A 315 0.95 -5.34 5.91
C ILE A 315 1.26 -6.50 4.96
N VAL A 316 0.67 -7.65 5.21
CA VAL A 316 0.91 -8.86 4.43
C VAL A 316 -0.41 -9.43 3.95
N VAL A 317 -0.42 -10.02 2.76
CA VAL A 317 -1.65 -10.63 2.23
C VAL A 317 -2.14 -11.76 3.15
N ALA A 318 -3.43 -11.74 3.46
CA ALA A 318 -4.06 -12.72 4.35
C ALA A 318 -4.04 -14.13 3.74
N ASP A 319 -4.41 -14.24 2.46
CA ASP A 319 -4.36 -15.47 1.67
C ASP A 319 -3.19 -15.40 0.66
N PRO A 320 -2.06 -16.10 0.93
CA PRO A 320 -0.89 -16.07 0.06
C PRO A 320 -1.11 -16.81 -1.27
N ALA A 321 -2.22 -17.54 -1.45
CA ALA A 321 -2.57 -18.17 -2.72
C ALA A 321 -3.22 -17.18 -3.71
N LYS A 322 -3.47 -15.93 -3.30
CA LYS A 322 -4.10 -14.89 -4.12
C LYS A 322 -3.12 -13.73 -4.38
N PRO A 323 -3.21 -13.05 -5.55
CA PRO A 323 -2.51 -11.79 -5.77
C PRO A 323 -2.88 -10.77 -4.69
N PHE A 324 -1.92 -9.96 -4.26
CA PHE A 324 -2.18 -8.91 -3.29
C PHE A 324 -2.56 -7.60 -3.97
N VAL A 325 -3.87 -7.36 -4.06
CA VAL A 325 -4.42 -6.09 -4.56
C VAL A 325 -4.66 -5.15 -3.39
N PHE A 326 -3.89 -4.07 -3.35
CA PHE A 326 -4.06 -2.98 -2.38
C PHE A 326 -4.68 -1.78 -3.08
N ASN A 327 -5.86 -1.35 -2.61
CA ASN A 327 -6.51 -0.14 -3.11
C ASN A 327 -6.37 0.97 -2.06
N LEU A 328 -5.64 2.04 -2.39
CA LEU A 328 -5.34 3.13 -1.47
C LEU A 328 -6.61 3.87 -1.04
N TYR A 329 -7.52 4.22 -1.95
CA TYR A 329 -8.72 5.01 -1.61
C TYR A 329 -9.74 4.16 -0.85
N ARG A 330 -9.66 2.84 -0.99
CA ARG A 330 -10.54 1.86 -0.35
C ARG A 330 -9.84 1.02 0.70
N TYR A 331 -8.66 1.43 1.17
CA TYR A 331 -7.84 0.63 2.07
C TYR A 331 -8.57 0.30 3.38
N ARG A 332 -9.50 1.18 3.81
CA ARG A 332 -10.33 0.99 5.01
C ARG A 332 -11.20 -0.26 4.91
N ASP A 333 -11.76 -0.56 3.74
CA ASP A 333 -12.56 -1.77 3.53
C ASP A 333 -11.71 -3.03 3.74
N GLN A 334 -10.45 -2.98 3.28
CA GLN A 334 -9.49 -4.07 3.45
C GLN A 334 -9.02 -4.20 4.89
N LEU A 335 -8.72 -3.07 5.53
CA LEU A 335 -8.24 -3.04 6.90
C LEU A 335 -9.30 -3.55 7.89
N VAL A 336 -10.56 -3.13 7.72
CA VAL A 336 -11.69 -3.57 8.56
C VAL A 336 -12.00 -5.07 8.40
N ALA A 337 -11.81 -5.61 7.19
CA ALA A 337 -11.99 -7.03 6.93
C ALA A 337 -10.77 -7.90 7.31
N GLY A 338 -9.64 -7.28 7.66
CA GLY A 338 -8.41 -7.94 8.05
C GLY A 338 -8.26 -8.13 9.55
N SER A 339 -7.04 -8.46 9.99
CA SER A 339 -6.69 -8.53 11.40
C SER A 339 -5.44 -7.71 11.69
N LEU A 340 -5.46 -6.93 12.78
CA LEU A 340 -4.31 -6.17 13.26
C LEU A 340 -3.80 -6.81 14.56
N ARG A 341 -2.48 -6.95 14.69
CA ARG A 341 -1.81 -7.41 15.91
C ARG A 341 -0.69 -6.46 16.27
N PHE A 342 -0.65 -6.05 17.54
CA PHE A 342 0.44 -5.26 18.09
C PHE A 342 1.51 -6.17 18.68
N SER A 343 2.76 -5.80 18.47
CA SER A 343 3.93 -6.38 19.11
C SER A 343 4.31 -5.55 20.33
N PRO A 344 5.03 -6.11 21.32
CA PRO A 344 5.45 -5.37 22.52
C PRO A 344 6.31 -4.13 22.23
N ASP A 345 7.04 -4.12 21.11
CA ASP A 345 7.82 -2.98 20.59
C ASP A 345 6.95 -1.91 19.91
N GLY A 346 5.63 -2.06 19.92
CA GLY A 346 4.69 -1.15 19.26
C GLY A 346 4.53 -1.40 17.76
N GLY A 347 5.23 -2.38 17.18
CA GLY A 347 5.06 -2.77 15.79
C GLY A 347 3.67 -3.31 15.50
N ILE A 348 3.13 -3.02 14.32
CA ILE A 348 1.80 -3.45 13.89
C ILE A 348 1.95 -4.45 12.76
N ARG A 349 1.36 -5.63 12.92
CA ARG A 349 1.21 -6.60 11.83
C ARG A 349 -0.24 -6.62 11.36
N VAL A 350 -0.45 -6.45 10.06
CA VAL A 350 -1.76 -6.48 9.42
C VAL A 350 -1.83 -7.67 8.46
N LEU A 351 -2.74 -8.61 8.73
CA LEU A 351 -3.16 -9.58 7.73
C LEU A 351 -4.30 -8.96 6.92
N MET A 352 -4.00 -8.57 5.69
CA MET A 352 -4.92 -7.81 4.84
C MET A 352 -5.48 -8.67 3.72
N PRO A 353 -6.81 -8.79 3.58
CA PRO A 353 -7.41 -9.39 2.38
C PRO A 353 -7.20 -8.50 1.16
N SER A 354 -6.99 -9.12 0.00
CA SER A 354 -6.89 -8.41 -1.28
C SER A 354 -8.21 -7.75 -1.65
N PHE A 355 -8.17 -6.55 -2.21
CA PHE A 355 -9.37 -5.77 -2.54
C PHE A 355 -10.40 -6.55 -3.38
N ASP A 356 -9.93 -7.22 -4.44
CA ASP A 356 -10.81 -7.95 -5.37
C ASP A 356 -11.52 -9.14 -4.69
N THR A 357 -10.95 -9.72 -3.64
CA THR A 357 -11.61 -10.79 -2.86
C THR A 357 -12.83 -10.27 -2.09
N LEU A 358 -12.74 -9.04 -1.57
CA LEU A 358 -13.83 -8.38 -0.87
C LEU A 358 -14.94 -7.97 -1.84
N ALA A 359 -14.56 -7.46 -3.02
CA ALA A 359 -15.50 -7.11 -4.07
C ALA A 359 -16.30 -8.33 -4.53
N ALA A 360 -15.62 -9.45 -4.79
CA ALA A 360 -16.26 -10.72 -5.16
C ALA A 360 -17.20 -11.24 -4.06
N ALA A 361 -16.79 -11.20 -2.80
CA ALA A 361 -17.63 -11.62 -1.68
C ALA A 361 -18.89 -10.75 -1.52
N LYS A 362 -18.76 -9.42 -1.67
CA LYS A 362 -19.90 -8.49 -1.67
C LYS A 362 -20.86 -8.78 -2.82
N ALA A 363 -20.35 -9.01 -4.04
CA ALA A 363 -21.17 -9.36 -5.20
C ALA A 363 -21.91 -10.68 -5.00
N ALA A 364 -21.23 -11.74 -4.54
CA ALA A 364 -21.85 -13.03 -4.26
C ALA A 364 -22.98 -12.93 -3.22
N LYS A 365 -22.75 -12.15 -2.15
CA LYS A 365 -23.78 -11.88 -1.13
C LYS A 365 -24.99 -11.14 -1.72
N ALA A 366 -24.77 -10.14 -2.56
CA ALA A 366 -25.85 -9.42 -3.23
C ALA A 366 -26.68 -10.34 -4.15
N THR A 367 -26.02 -11.21 -4.91
CA THR A 367 -26.70 -12.23 -5.75
C THR A 367 -27.52 -13.21 -4.91
N ALA A 368 -27.00 -13.67 -3.78
CA ALA A 368 -27.72 -14.57 -2.87
C ALA A 368 -28.99 -13.91 -2.30
N ILE A 369 -28.90 -12.64 -1.89
CA ILE A 369 -30.05 -11.87 -1.40
C ILE A 369 -31.10 -11.67 -2.52
N ALA A 370 -30.66 -11.32 -3.74
CA ALA A 370 -31.55 -11.16 -4.88
C ALA A 370 -32.27 -12.47 -5.28
N LYS A 371 -31.61 -13.62 -5.10
CA LYS A 371 -32.22 -14.94 -5.32
C LYS A 371 -33.23 -15.31 -4.23
N ALA A 372 -32.98 -14.93 -2.98
CA ALA A 372 -33.88 -15.17 -1.86
C ALA A 372 -35.13 -14.24 -1.87
N GLY A 373 -35.01 -13.04 -2.45
CA GLY A 373 -36.08 -12.04 -2.50
C GLY A 373 -37.11 -12.20 -3.64
N LYS A 374 -36.97 -13.20 -4.54
CA LYS A 374 -37.98 -13.51 -5.55
C LYS A 374 -38.98 -14.54 -4.99
N PRO A 375 -40.23 -14.18 -4.65
CA PRO A 375 -41.24 -15.18 -4.34
C PRO A 375 -41.49 -16.03 -5.59
N ALA A 376 -41.41 -17.35 -5.43
CA ALA A 376 -41.82 -18.29 -6.47
C ALA A 376 -43.33 -18.15 -6.68
N LEU A 377 -43.74 -17.37 -7.68
CA LEU A 377 -45.07 -17.46 -8.27
C LEU A 377 -45.17 -18.80 -9.00
N GLN A 378 -45.39 -19.87 -8.24
CA GLN A 378 -45.93 -21.10 -8.80
C GLN A 378 -47.37 -20.83 -9.19
N LEU A 379 -47.58 -20.52 -10.47
CA LEU A 379 -48.88 -20.47 -11.10
C LEU A 379 -49.48 -21.89 -11.01
N ALA A 380 -50.31 -22.12 -9.99
CA ALA A 380 -51.15 -23.31 -9.93
C ALA A 380 -52.15 -23.24 -11.10
N LYS A 381 -51.89 -24.03 -12.15
CA LYS A 381 -52.88 -24.30 -13.19
C LYS A 381 -54.07 -25.00 -12.52
N ARG A 382 -55.13 -24.25 -12.25
CA ARG A 382 -56.45 -24.82 -11.96
C ARG A 382 -57.05 -25.31 -13.27
N THR A 383 -57.06 -26.62 -13.44
CA THR A 383 -57.89 -27.31 -14.43
C THR A 383 -59.36 -27.10 -14.03
N ALA A 384 -60.15 -26.54 -14.94
CA ALA A 384 -61.60 -26.46 -14.82
C ALA A 384 -62.25 -27.81 -15.15
N PRO A 385 -63.43 -28.13 -14.59
CA PRO A 385 -64.47 -28.82 -15.33
C PRO A 385 -65.32 -27.83 -16.14
#